data_AF-A0AAW2ND24-F1
#
_entry.id   AF-A0AAW2ND24-F1
#
_cell.length_a   1.000
_cell.length_b   1.000
_cell.length_c   1.000
_cell.angle_alpha   90.00
_cell.angle_beta   90.00
_cell.angle_gamma   90.00
#
_symmetry.space_group_name_H-M   'P 1'
#
loop_
_entity.id
_entity.type
_entity.pdbx_description
1 polymer ?
#
loop_
_entity_poly.entity_id
_entity_poly.type
_entity_poly.pdbx_seq_one_letter_code
_entity_poly.pdbx_strand_id
1 'polypeptide(L)'
;MLHSLRISDHQGTKFPNWIMSSYLNHLRDLYITWCNISTLPCLGKLPELLKLSVSYMIRGLMFVGREFLGLTGTGDNDMDISMISFPKLKVLRGGQNGRI
;
A
#
# COMPACT_ATOMS: atom_id res chain seq x y z
N MET A 1 -3.38 -18.38 -7.97
CA MET A 1 -2.88 -17.44 -6.94
C MET A 1 -2.25 -16.25 -7.64
N LEU A 2 -2.55 -15.02 -7.20
CA LEU A 2 -2.02 -13.80 -7.81
C LEU A 2 -0.71 -13.38 -7.12
N HIS A 3 0.36 -13.20 -7.88
CA HIS A 3 1.68 -12.81 -7.37
C HIS A 3 2.08 -11.38 -7.75
N SER A 4 1.55 -10.85 -8.84
CA SER A 4 1.83 -9.49 -9.28
C SER A 4 0.55 -8.78 -9.69
N LEU A 5 0.44 -7.52 -9.31
CA LEU A 5 -0.69 -6.65 -9.62
C LEU A 5 -0.16 -5.29 -10.05
N ARG A 6 -0.66 -4.81 -11.18
CA ARG A 6 -0.43 -3.45 -11.67
C ARG A 6 -1.75 -2.73 -11.76
N ILE A 7 -1.82 -1.56 -11.13
CA ILE A 7 -2.92 -0.62 -11.24
C ILE A 7 -2.37 0.61 -11.95
N SER A 8 -2.90 0.90 -13.13
CA SER A 8 -2.49 2.02 -13.97
C SER A 8 -3.68 2.84 -14.42
N ASP A 9 -3.51 4.15 -14.53
CA ASP A 9 -4.51 5.07 -15.08
C ASP A 9 -5.87 5.01 -14.35
N HIS A 10 -5.84 4.71 -13.04
CA HIS A 10 -7.06 4.69 -12.23
C HIS A 10 -7.51 6.12 -11.98
N GLN A 11 -8.58 6.51 -12.66
CA GLN A 11 -9.19 7.83 -12.59
C GLN A 11 -10.07 8.02 -11.33
N GLY A 12 -10.36 6.93 -10.61
CA GLY A 12 -11.06 7.00 -9.33
C GLY A 12 -10.20 7.63 -8.23
N THR A 13 -10.83 8.41 -7.37
CA THR A 13 -10.14 9.11 -6.27
C THR A 13 -9.85 8.22 -5.06
N LYS A 14 -10.50 7.06 -4.98
CA LYS A 14 -10.36 6.08 -3.90
C LYS A 14 -9.75 4.78 -4.42
N PHE A 15 -8.91 4.17 -3.59
CA PHE A 15 -8.42 2.82 -3.84
C PHE A 15 -9.57 1.80 -3.75
N PRO A 16 -9.62 0.78 -4.62
CA PRO A 16 -10.63 -0.27 -4.51
C PRO A 16 -10.56 -1.03 -3.18
N ASN A 17 -11.72 -1.42 -2.64
CA ASN A 17 -11.81 -2.14 -1.37
C ASN A 17 -11.24 -3.58 -1.44
N TRP A 18 -11.26 -4.21 -2.62
CA TRP A 18 -10.76 -5.57 -2.82
C TRP A 18 -9.25 -5.73 -2.62
N ILE A 19 -8.49 -4.63 -2.58
CA ILE A 19 -7.03 -4.66 -2.36
C ILE A 19 -6.65 -5.26 -1.01
N MET A 20 -7.57 -5.23 -0.04
CA MET A 20 -7.41 -5.82 1.29
C MET A 20 -8.03 -7.21 1.40
N SER A 21 -8.47 -7.81 0.29
CA SER A 21 -9.08 -9.13 0.29
C SER A 21 -8.02 -10.24 0.45
N SER A 22 -8.40 -11.34 1.10
CA SER A 22 -7.55 -12.51 1.31
C SER A 22 -7.02 -13.13 0.01
N TYR A 23 -7.68 -12.90 -1.12
CA TYR A 23 -7.21 -13.30 -2.45
C TYR A 23 -5.82 -12.74 -2.80
N LEU A 24 -5.39 -11.67 -2.14
CA LEU A 24 -4.11 -10.99 -2.36
C LEU A 24 -3.05 -11.34 -1.33
N ASN A 25 -3.29 -12.30 -0.43
CA ASN A 25 -2.30 -12.69 0.58
C ASN A 25 -1.00 -13.24 -0.04
N HIS A 26 -1.05 -13.77 -1.26
CA HIS A 26 0.12 -14.26 -2.00
C HIS A 26 0.75 -13.21 -2.93
N LEU A 27 0.25 -11.97 -2.90
CA LEU A 27 0.76 -10.90 -3.73
C LEU A 27 2.18 -10.53 -3.30
N ARG A 28 3.11 -10.55 -4.26
CA ARG A 28 4.53 -10.25 -4.06
C ARG A 28 4.91 -8.90 -4.64
N ASP A 29 4.34 -8.53 -5.77
CA ASP A 29 4.69 -7.29 -6.46
C ASP A 29 3.43 -6.43 -6.70
N LEU A 30 3.42 -5.21 -6.15
CA LEU A 30 2.37 -4.23 -6.36
C LEU A 30 2.93 -2.97 -7.02
N TYR A 31 2.38 -2.63 -8.19
CA TYR A 31 2.74 -1.43 -8.94
C TYR A 31 1.51 -0.53 -9.08
N ILE A 32 1.62 0.72 -8.64
CA ILE A 32 0.58 1.74 -8.73
C ILE A 32 1.18 2.91 -9.52
N THR A 33 0.64 3.20 -10.69
CA THR A 33 1.22 4.19 -11.62
C THR A 33 0.14 5.04 -12.25
N TRP A 34 0.34 6.34 -12.44
CA TRP A 34 -0.63 7.18 -13.18
C TRP A 34 -2.03 7.19 -12.55
N CYS A 35 -2.12 7.02 -11.23
CA CYS A 35 -3.41 7.00 -10.54
C CYS A 35 -3.74 8.36 -9.93
N ASN A 36 -5.03 8.69 -9.90
CA ASN A 36 -5.58 9.90 -9.28
C ASN A 36 -5.99 9.67 -7.82
N ILE A 37 -5.19 8.90 -7.08
CA ILE A 37 -5.53 8.47 -5.72
C ILE A 37 -4.82 9.36 -4.71
N SER A 38 -5.58 9.93 -3.77
CA SER A 38 -5.04 10.82 -2.74
C SER A 38 -4.52 10.08 -1.50
N THR A 39 -5.02 8.86 -1.22
CA THR A 39 -4.63 8.05 -0.06
C THR A 39 -4.48 6.57 -0.40
N LEU A 40 -3.47 5.92 0.18
CA LEU A 40 -3.28 4.47 0.04
C LEU A 40 -3.99 3.70 1.16
N PRO A 41 -4.51 2.49 0.86
CA PRO A 41 -5.09 1.59 1.87
C PRO A 41 -3.98 0.95 2.73
N CYS A 42 -4.37 0.07 3.66
CA CYS A 42 -3.48 -0.62 4.59
C CYS A 42 -2.57 -1.69 3.94
N LEU A 43 -1.69 -1.29 3.03
CA LEU A 43 -0.82 -2.21 2.27
C LEU A 43 0.16 -3.00 3.16
N GLY A 44 0.48 -2.51 4.37
CA GLY A 44 1.37 -3.14 5.34
C GLY A 44 0.90 -4.50 5.85
N LYS A 45 -0.38 -4.83 5.68
CA LYS A 45 -0.97 -6.14 6.05
C LYS A 45 -0.75 -7.24 5.00
N LEU A 46 -0.17 -6.93 3.84
CA LEU A 46 0.10 -7.91 2.80
C LEU A 46 1.30 -8.80 3.18
N PRO A 47 1.10 -10.08 3.51
CA PRO A 47 2.11 -10.89 4.20
C PRO A 47 3.25 -11.36 3.30
N GLU A 48 3.00 -11.47 1.98
CA GLU A 48 4.00 -11.93 1.00
C GLU A 48 4.58 -10.81 0.15
N LEU A 49 4.23 -9.55 0.41
CA LEU A 49 4.63 -8.43 -0.44
C LEU A 49 6.14 -8.20 -0.37
N LEU A 50 6.81 -8.36 -1.52
CA LEU A 50 8.25 -8.19 -1.71
C LEU A 50 8.57 -6.82 -2.30
N LYS A 51 7.72 -6.32 -3.22
CA LYS A 51 7.95 -5.06 -3.92
C LYS A 51 6.67 -4.23 -3.93
N LEU A 52 6.81 -2.97 -3.52
CA LEU A 52 5.79 -1.95 -3.63
C LEU A 52 6.37 -0.76 -4.39
N SER A 53 5.74 -0.40 -5.50
CA SER A 53 6.14 0.74 -6.32
C SER A 53 4.95 1.64 -6.56
N VAL A 54 5.06 2.90 -6.15
CA VAL A 54 4.07 3.95 -6.38
C VAL A 54 4.75 5.08 -7.14
N SER A 55 4.33 5.37 -8.38
CA SER A 55 4.98 6.39 -9.20
C SER A 55 4.02 7.13 -10.12
N TYR A 56 4.43 8.30 -10.63
CA TYR A 56 3.65 9.09 -11.59
C TYR A 56 2.20 9.37 -11.15
N MET A 57 1.97 9.67 -9.87
CA MET A 57 0.61 9.93 -9.34
C MET A 57 0.07 11.26 -9.88
N ILE A 58 -1.10 11.26 -10.51
CA ILE A 58 -1.62 12.39 -11.32
C ILE A 58 -1.79 13.67 -10.49
N ARG A 59 -2.36 13.55 -9.29
CA ARG A 59 -2.55 14.69 -8.36
C ARG A 59 -1.54 14.72 -7.21
N GLY A 60 -0.50 13.89 -7.30
CA GLY A 60 0.38 13.58 -6.19
C GLY A 60 -0.29 12.69 -5.14
N LEU A 61 0.52 11.87 -4.45
CA LEU A 61 0.05 11.18 -3.27
C LEU A 61 0.09 12.18 -2.10
N MET A 62 -1.08 12.56 -1.60
CA MET A 62 -1.18 13.63 -0.59
C MET A 62 -0.76 13.16 0.80
N PHE A 63 -0.98 11.88 1.12
CA PHE A 63 -0.71 11.36 2.44
C PHE A 63 -0.53 9.83 2.44
N VAL A 64 0.57 9.38 3.06
CA VAL A 64 0.76 7.99 3.49
C VAL A 64 0.52 7.97 5.00
N GLY A 65 -0.71 7.69 5.40
CA GLY A 65 -1.06 7.61 6.81
C GLY A 65 -0.50 6.36 7.49
N ARG A 66 -0.56 6.34 8.82
CA ARG A 66 -0.21 5.14 9.62
C ARG A 66 -1.00 3.91 9.20
N GLU A 67 -2.17 4.13 8.61
CA GLU A 67 -3.02 3.10 8.00
C GLU A 67 -2.24 2.33 6.94
N PHE A 68 -1.37 2.97 6.16
CA PHE A 68 -0.51 2.31 5.16
C PHE A 68 0.33 1.18 5.76
N LEU A 69 0.80 1.37 7.00
CA LEU A 69 1.56 0.37 7.75
C LEU A 69 0.67 -0.76 8.31
N GLY A 70 -0.65 -0.65 8.13
CA GLY A 70 -1.62 -1.58 8.70
C GLY A 70 -2.04 -1.22 10.12
N LEU A 71 -1.58 -0.09 10.66
CA LEU A 71 -1.88 0.33 12.02
C LEU A 71 -3.30 0.87 12.11
N THR A 72 -4.20 0.09 12.70
CA THR A 72 -5.60 0.47 12.94
C THR A 72 -5.84 0.52 14.45
N GLY A 73 -5.37 1.57 15.11
CA GLY A 73 -5.55 1.76 16.56
C GLY A 73 -5.70 3.24 16.95
N THR A 74 -6.77 3.58 17.63
CA THR A 74 -7.02 4.87 18.27
C THR A 74 -6.96 4.68 19.78
N GLY A 75 -5.89 5.15 20.43
CA GLY A 75 -5.84 5.39 21.87
C GLY A 75 -5.48 4.20 22.78
N ASP A 76 -4.33 4.36 23.45
CA ASP A 76 -4.14 4.26 24.91
C ASP A 76 -4.36 2.95 25.70
N ASN A 77 -4.46 1.78 25.07
CA ASN A 77 -4.30 0.53 25.83
C ASN A 77 -3.53 -0.57 25.10
N ASP A 78 -2.50 -1.04 25.80
CA ASP A 78 -1.72 -2.26 25.64
C ASP A 78 -1.22 -2.64 24.23
N MET A 79 0.08 -2.40 24.07
CA MET A 79 1.04 -3.23 23.33
C MET A 79 0.44 -4.30 22.39
N ASP A 80 0.15 -3.93 21.15
CA ASP A 80 0.44 -4.85 20.04
C ASP A 80 1.81 -4.46 19.47
N ILE A 81 2.86 -4.78 20.23
CA ILE A 81 4.27 -4.62 19.82
C ILE A 81 4.65 -5.61 18.69
N SER A 82 3.71 -6.37 18.12
CA SER A 82 4.01 -7.38 17.11
C SER A 82 3.73 -6.99 15.66
N MET A 83 3.25 -5.77 15.37
CA MET A 83 2.80 -5.44 14.02
C MET A 83 3.98 -5.05 13.10
N ILE A 84 4.76 -6.04 12.68
CA ILE A 84 5.74 -5.88 11.59
C ILE A 84 4.95 -5.60 10.31
N SER A 85 4.83 -4.32 9.97
CA SER A 85 4.32 -3.87 8.68
C SER A 85 5.25 -4.37 7.59
N PHE A 86 4.68 -4.97 6.54
CA PHE A 86 5.43 -5.46 5.40
C PHE A 86 6.53 -6.50 5.75
N PRO A 87 6.16 -7.65 6.35
CA PRO A 87 7.12 -8.60 6.92
C PRO A 87 8.16 -9.17 5.93
N LYS A 88 7.90 -9.06 4.62
CA LYS A 88 8.80 -9.57 3.57
C LYS A 88 9.25 -8.51 2.56
N LEU A 89 8.94 -7.24 2.77
CA LEU A 89 9.20 -6.21 1.77
C LEU A 89 10.70 -5.96 1.63
N LYS A 90 11.17 -6.06 0.39
CA LYS A 90 12.58 -5.85 0.01
C LYS A 90 12.76 -4.55 -0.76
N VAL A 91 11.72 -4.10 -1.44
CA VAL A 91 11.77 -2.91 -2.31
C VAL A 91 10.54 -2.05 -2.05
N LEU A 92 10.77 -0.84 -1.54
CA LEU A 92 9.79 0.23 -1.52
C LEU A 92 10.27 1.35 -2.46
N ARG A 93 9.43 1.75 -3.40
CA ARG A 93 9.70 2.86 -4.33
C ARG A 93 8.52 3.83 -4.31
N GLY A 94 8.80 5.12 -4.08
CA GLY A 94 7.82 6.19 -4.22
C GLY A 94 8.34 7.36 -5.04
N GLY A 95 7.42 7.94 -5.81
CA GLY A 95 7.53 9.27 -6.41
C GLY A 95 8.30 9.34 -7.75
N GLN A 96 7.86 10.28 -8.59
CA GLN A 96 8.83 11.14 -9.25
C GLN A 96 9.28 12.17 -8.19
N ASN A 97 10.59 12.37 -8.04
CA ASN A 97 11.22 13.36 -7.13
C ASN A 97 11.33 13.01 -5.63
N GLY A 98 11.34 11.73 -5.26
CA GLY A 98 11.87 11.31 -3.95
C GLY A 98 10.99 11.55 -2.72
N ARG A 99 9.69 11.80 -2.89
CA ARG A 99 8.72 11.78 -1.79
C ARG A 99 7.91 10.48 -1.82
N ILE A 100 8.03 9.70 -0.74
CA ILE A 100 7.11 8.64 -0.32
C ILE A 100 6.20 9.23 0.76
#